data_AF-A0A4Q9FB48-F1
#
_entry.id   AF-A0A4Q9FB48-F1
#
_cell.length_a   1.000
_cell.length_b   1.000
_cell.length_c   1.000
_cell.angle_alpha   90.00
_cell.angle_beta   90.00
_cell.angle_gamma   90.00
#
_symmetry.space_group_name_H-M   'P 1'
#
loop_
_entity.id
_entity.type
_entity.pdbx_description
1 polymer ?
#
loop_
_entity_poly.entity_id
_entity_poly.type
_entity_poly.pdbx_seq_one_letter_code
_entity_poly.pdbx_strand_id
1 'polypeptide(L)'
;MSNFKVSVQETSNNTIVKFEVNQFITKHQSFEFSNIDEAKTSPLAQQLFYLPFVKKVYISGNFVAVERYDIVEWNDVQDEVAQQIEAYLNDGGVVITEEATPKKQTPVTVYAEATPNPAVMKFVANKKIATAMFEFTSIDDAKLSPLATELFHFPFVKSVFIEENYVSVTKYDRAEWQDITVELREFIRNFIADGKEIVLPEAVEQMEKSAPQLDKKFEGLDDTSKEIVNILEEYVKPAVASDGGNIQFIGYDADVKNVSVLLQGACSGCPSSTFTLKNGIENMLKQMLPGKVETVEAVNG
;
A
#
# COMPACT_ATOMS: atom_id res chain seq x y z
N MET A 1 2.87 -15.61 -38.12
CA MET A 1 3.42 -15.53 -36.75
C MET A 1 4.92 -15.53 -36.88
N SER A 2 5.61 -14.65 -36.18
CA SER A 2 7.07 -14.53 -36.26
C SER A 2 7.69 -15.66 -35.46
N ASN A 3 8.25 -16.68 -36.11
CA ASN A 3 8.91 -17.79 -35.42
C ASN A 3 10.11 -17.31 -34.62
N PHE A 4 10.30 -17.89 -33.44
CA PHE A 4 11.51 -17.77 -32.65
C PHE A 4 12.66 -18.45 -33.40
N LYS A 5 13.81 -17.79 -33.42
CA LYS A 5 15.08 -18.35 -33.89
C LYS A 5 16.11 -18.21 -32.79
N VAL A 6 16.83 -19.29 -32.50
CA VAL A 6 17.88 -19.34 -31.47
C VAL A 6 19.23 -19.43 -32.14
N SER A 7 20.16 -18.55 -31.78
CA SER A 7 21.56 -18.58 -32.20
C SER A 7 22.48 -18.78 -31.01
N VAL A 8 23.51 -19.59 -31.20
CA VAL A 8 24.51 -19.88 -30.16
C VAL A 8 25.57 -18.77 -30.17
N GLN A 9 25.87 -18.25 -28.99
CA GLN A 9 26.88 -17.23 -28.74
C GLN A 9 27.80 -17.71 -27.62
N GLU A 10 29.08 -17.89 -27.96
CA GLU A 10 30.10 -18.20 -26.97
C GLU A 10 30.28 -17.04 -25.98
N THR A 11 30.60 -17.38 -24.74
CA THR A 11 30.91 -16.38 -23.71
C THR A 11 32.40 -16.41 -23.38
N SER A 12 32.89 -15.42 -22.63
CA SER A 12 34.25 -15.43 -22.10
C SER A 12 34.52 -16.57 -21.11
N ASN A 13 33.46 -17.22 -20.60
CA ASN A 13 33.54 -18.40 -19.76
C ASN A 13 33.22 -19.65 -20.59
N ASN A 14 34.20 -20.54 -20.75
CA ASN A 14 34.04 -21.77 -21.54
C ASN A 14 33.00 -22.76 -20.98
N THR A 15 32.57 -22.61 -19.72
CA THR A 15 31.50 -23.40 -19.12
C THR A 15 30.11 -22.83 -19.42
N ILE A 16 30.01 -21.61 -19.97
CA ILE A 16 28.74 -20.91 -20.21
C ILE A 16 28.58 -20.61 -21.69
N VAL A 17 27.44 -20.99 -22.24
CA VAL A 17 27.01 -20.60 -23.59
C VAL A 17 25.72 -19.81 -23.51
N LYS A 18 25.62 -18.77 -24.34
CA LYS A 18 24.44 -17.91 -24.48
C LYS A 18 23.66 -18.34 -25.72
N PHE A 19 22.39 -18.65 -25.55
CA PHE A 19 21.41 -18.91 -26.60
C PHE A 19 20.59 -17.65 -26.84
N GLU A 20 20.91 -16.91 -27.89
CA GLU A 20 20.27 -15.64 -28.23
C GLU A 20 19.08 -15.86 -29.15
N VAL A 21 17.93 -15.37 -28.71
CA VAL A 21 16.65 -15.42 -29.40
C VAL A 21 16.44 -14.11 -30.18
N ASN A 22 15.86 -14.22 -31.36
CA ASN A 22 15.52 -13.07 -32.22
C ASN A 22 14.42 -12.14 -31.67
N GLN A 23 13.85 -12.45 -30.50
CA GLN A 23 12.75 -11.70 -29.87
C GLN A 23 12.91 -11.73 -28.35
N PHE A 24 12.32 -10.74 -27.65
CA PHE A 24 12.29 -10.74 -26.19
C PHE A 24 11.44 -11.90 -25.67
N ILE A 25 12.04 -12.70 -24.79
CA ILE A 25 11.41 -13.85 -24.12
C ILE A 25 11.05 -13.53 -22.66
N THR A 26 11.50 -12.39 -22.16
CA THR A 26 11.14 -11.84 -20.84
C THR A 26 10.78 -10.35 -20.96
N LYS A 27 9.99 -9.83 -20.02
CA LYS A 27 9.64 -8.41 -19.91
C LYS A 27 10.79 -7.56 -19.35
N HIS A 28 12.00 -7.68 -19.91
CA HIS A 28 13.25 -7.01 -19.49
C HIS A 28 13.70 -7.34 -18.06
N GLN A 29 13.37 -8.52 -17.56
CA GLN A 29 13.83 -9.01 -16.27
C GLN A 29 14.86 -10.13 -16.48
N SER A 30 15.74 -10.29 -15.49
CA SER A 30 16.76 -11.35 -15.46
C SER A 30 16.44 -12.32 -14.34
N PHE A 31 16.51 -13.60 -14.65
CA PHE A 31 16.28 -14.70 -13.72
C PHE A 31 17.49 -15.63 -13.73
N GLU A 32 17.89 -16.09 -12.54
CA GLU A 32 18.94 -17.09 -12.35
C GLU A 32 18.32 -18.25 -11.55
N PHE A 33 18.61 -19.47 -11.98
CA PHE A 33 18.21 -20.69 -11.31
C PHE A 33 19.44 -21.59 -11.17
N SER A 34 19.64 -22.15 -9.97
CA SER A 34 20.76 -23.07 -9.69
C SER A 34 20.35 -24.54 -9.64
N ASN A 35 19.04 -24.84 -9.64
CA ASN A 35 18.49 -26.19 -9.62
C ASN A 35 17.01 -26.20 -10.05
N ILE A 36 16.46 -27.40 -10.23
CA ILE A 36 15.06 -27.61 -10.65
C ILE A 36 14.03 -27.10 -9.61
N ASP A 37 14.37 -27.10 -8.33
CA ASP A 37 13.48 -26.63 -7.25
C ASP A 37 13.32 -25.10 -7.25
N GLU A 38 14.39 -24.37 -7.56
CA GLU A 38 14.37 -22.92 -7.77
C GLU A 38 13.65 -22.55 -9.08
N ALA A 39 13.71 -23.43 -10.08
CA ALA A 39 13.14 -23.22 -11.41
C ALA A 39 11.61 -23.37 -11.49
N LYS A 40 10.89 -23.56 -10.39
CA LYS A 40 9.41 -23.76 -10.39
C LYS A 40 8.64 -22.67 -11.14
N THR A 41 9.18 -21.46 -11.16
CA THR A 41 8.58 -20.30 -11.81
C THR A 41 9.01 -20.13 -13.28
N SER A 42 9.83 -21.04 -13.81
CA SER A 42 10.26 -21.08 -15.20
C SER A 42 10.20 -22.50 -15.75
N PRO A 43 9.10 -22.88 -16.40
CA PRO A 43 8.97 -24.18 -17.05
C PRO A 43 10.09 -24.46 -18.07
N LEU A 44 10.56 -23.42 -18.79
CA LEU A 44 11.74 -23.52 -19.65
C LEU A 44 13.00 -23.91 -18.87
N ALA A 45 13.28 -23.25 -17.73
CA ALA A 45 14.44 -23.61 -16.91
C ALA A 45 14.30 -25.02 -16.32
N GLN A 46 13.10 -25.44 -15.89
CA GLN A 46 12.87 -26.82 -15.45
C GLN A 46 13.20 -27.83 -16.55
N GLN A 47 12.80 -27.53 -17.79
CA GLN A 47 13.11 -28.38 -18.94
C GLN A 47 14.62 -28.51 -19.16
N LEU A 48 15.36 -27.40 -19.06
CA LEU A 48 16.82 -27.40 -19.18
C LEU A 48 17.51 -28.16 -18.04
N PHE A 49 16.97 -28.14 -16.82
CA PHE A 49 17.52 -28.93 -15.71
C PHE A 49 17.33 -30.44 -15.83
N TYR A 50 16.50 -30.94 -16.75
CA TYR A 50 16.47 -32.37 -17.07
C TYR A 50 17.71 -32.84 -17.86
N LEU A 51 18.47 -31.91 -18.44
CA LEU A 51 19.75 -32.21 -19.05
C LEU A 51 20.79 -32.42 -17.93
N PRO A 52 21.41 -33.62 -17.82
CA PRO A 52 22.20 -34.00 -16.64
C PRO A 52 23.48 -33.17 -16.45
N PHE A 53 23.88 -32.43 -17.48
CA PHE A 53 25.06 -31.56 -17.45
C PHE A 53 24.73 -30.12 -17.08
N VAL A 54 23.47 -29.72 -16.94
CA VAL A 54 23.11 -28.32 -16.65
C VAL A 54 23.31 -28.01 -15.18
N LYS A 55 24.18 -27.03 -14.91
CA LYS A 55 24.52 -26.56 -13.56
C LYS A 55 23.72 -25.34 -13.17
N LYS A 56 23.57 -24.37 -14.08
CA LYS A 56 22.77 -23.14 -13.87
C LYS A 56 22.10 -22.69 -15.15
N VAL A 57 20.96 -22.02 -15.00
CA VAL A 57 20.22 -21.41 -16.11
C VAL A 57 19.96 -19.95 -15.80
N TYR A 58 20.30 -19.10 -16.75
CA TYR A 58 20.10 -17.65 -16.73
C TYR A 58 19.14 -17.28 -17.87
N ILE A 59 18.07 -16.56 -17.58
CA ILE A 59 17.10 -16.12 -18.58
C ILE A 59 16.98 -14.61 -18.48
N SER A 60 17.27 -13.88 -19.56
CA SER A 60 17.19 -12.42 -19.54
C SER A 60 16.94 -11.84 -20.91
N GLY A 61 16.07 -10.83 -20.99
CA GLY A 61 15.74 -10.13 -22.22
C GLY A 61 15.35 -11.08 -23.34
N ASN A 62 16.24 -11.24 -24.32
CA ASN A 62 16.11 -12.09 -25.49
C ASN A 62 17.08 -13.29 -25.49
N PHE A 63 17.62 -13.72 -24.35
CA PHE A 63 18.56 -14.84 -24.31
C PHE A 63 18.38 -15.76 -23.11
N VAL A 64 18.86 -16.99 -23.27
CA VAL A 64 19.04 -17.98 -22.21
C VAL A 64 20.52 -18.33 -22.16
N ALA A 65 21.20 -18.16 -21.03
CA ALA A 65 22.55 -18.66 -20.85
C ALA A 65 22.54 -19.88 -19.93
N VAL A 66 23.30 -20.90 -20.30
CA VAL A 66 23.35 -22.15 -19.57
C VAL A 66 24.79 -22.39 -19.15
N GLU A 67 25.01 -22.65 -17.86
CA GLU A 67 26.28 -23.13 -17.32
C GLU A 67 26.24 -24.66 -17.25
N ARG A 68 27.26 -25.33 -17.77
CA ARG A 68 27.40 -26.78 -17.70
C ARG A 68 28.32 -27.22 -16.57
N TYR A 69 28.11 -28.43 -16.05
CA TYR A 69 29.13 -29.19 -15.32
C TYR A 69 30.27 -29.61 -16.24
N ASP A 70 31.43 -29.87 -15.66
CA ASP A 70 32.63 -30.30 -16.38
C ASP A 70 32.58 -31.80 -16.71
N ILE A 71 31.52 -32.21 -17.40
CA ILE A 71 31.25 -33.60 -17.81
C ILE A 71 30.97 -33.76 -19.31
N VAL A 72 30.82 -32.65 -20.03
CA VAL A 72 30.52 -32.59 -21.48
C VAL A 72 31.11 -31.32 -22.07
N GLU A 73 31.48 -31.29 -23.34
CA GLU A 73 31.90 -30.05 -24.03
C GLU A 73 30.72 -29.37 -24.75
N TRP A 74 30.70 -28.03 -24.80
CA TRP A 74 29.61 -27.30 -25.45
C TRP A 74 29.50 -27.59 -26.95
N ASN A 75 30.64 -27.83 -27.62
CA ASN A 75 30.69 -28.19 -29.04
C ASN A 75 29.89 -29.47 -29.37
N ASP A 76 29.68 -30.35 -28.39
CA ASP A 76 28.99 -31.61 -28.59
C ASP A 76 27.46 -31.48 -28.38
N VAL A 77 26.99 -30.47 -27.66
CA VAL A 77 25.59 -30.38 -27.19
C VAL A 77 24.88 -29.07 -27.48
N GLN A 78 25.60 -27.99 -27.83
CA GLN A 78 25.01 -26.65 -27.98
C GLN A 78 23.92 -26.59 -29.06
N ASP A 79 24.09 -27.31 -30.17
CA ASP A 79 23.10 -27.31 -31.26
C ASP A 79 21.80 -28.01 -30.84
N GLU A 80 21.89 -29.08 -30.06
CA GLU A 80 20.73 -29.79 -29.52
C GLU A 80 19.97 -28.93 -28.51
N VAL A 81 20.70 -28.25 -27.62
CA VAL A 81 20.10 -27.33 -26.63
C VAL A 81 19.44 -26.14 -27.34
N ALA A 82 20.09 -25.56 -28.37
CA ALA A 82 19.52 -24.48 -29.16
C ALA A 82 18.21 -24.90 -29.85
N GLN A 83 18.18 -26.10 -30.45
CA GLN A 83 16.98 -26.67 -31.06
C GLN A 83 15.87 -26.92 -30.04
N GLN A 84 16.22 -27.40 -28.83
CA GLN A 84 15.25 -27.63 -27.77
C GLN A 84 14.60 -26.32 -27.30
N ILE A 85 15.38 -25.26 -27.10
CA ILE A 85 14.87 -23.93 -26.73
C ILE A 85 14.01 -23.37 -27.88
N GLU A 86 14.47 -23.50 -29.13
CA GLU A 86 13.72 -22.99 -30.29
C GLU A 86 12.37 -23.70 -30.45
N ALA A 87 12.34 -25.02 -30.34
CA ALA A 87 11.10 -25.81 -30.41
C ALA A 87 10.14 -25.43 -29.28
N TYR A 88 10.65 -25.34 -28.05
CA TYR A 88 9.85 -24.97 -26.88
C TYR A 88 9.15 -23.61 -27.05
N LEU A 89 9.90 -22.61 -27.51
CA LEU A 89 9.36 -21.27 -27.72
C LEU A 89 8.35 -21.22 -28.87
N ASN A 90 8.61 -21.94 -29.97
CA ASN A 90 7.70 -21.98 -31.12
C ASN A 90 6.41 -22.77 -30.84
N ASP A 91 6.43 -23.72 -29.90
CA ASP A 91 5.24 -24.43 -29.42
C ASP A 91 4.39 -23.60 -28.43
N GLY A 92 4.81 -22.36 -28.14
CA GLY A 92 4.11 -21.48 -27.19
C GLY A 92 4.41 -21.77 -25.73
N GLY A 93 5.56 -22.39 -25.45
CA GLY A 93 6.01 -22.68 -24.10
C GLY A 93 6.18 -21.43 -23.23
N VAL A 94 5.85 -21.55 -21.95
CA VAL A 94 5.93 -20.45 -20.98
C VAL A 94 7.35 -20.32 -20.44
N VAL A 95 7.99 -19.19 -20.72
CA VAL A 95 9.39 -18.93 -20.29
C VAL A 95 9.45 -18.64 -18.79
N ILE A 96 8.56 -17.78 -18.30
CA ILE A 96 8.47 -17.32 -16.90
C ILE A 96 6.99 -17.22 -16.52
N THR A 97 6.60 -17.77 -15.38
CA THR A 97 5.23 -17.63 -14.83
C THR A 97 5.02 -16.24 -14.22
N GLU A 98 3.78 -15.75 -14.15
CA GLU A 98 3.47 -14.43 -13.57
C GLU A 98 3.85 -14.31 -12.07
N GLU A 99 3.99 -15.45 -11.39
CA GLU A 99 4.47 -15.52 -9.99
C GLU A 99 5.98 -15.23 -9.87
N ALA A 100 6.76 -15.38 -10.95
CA ALA A 100 8.21 -15.16 -10.92
C ALA A 100 8.61 -13.69 -11.00
N THR A 101 7.79 -12.82 -11.61
CA THR A 101 8.09 -11.40 -11.73
C THR A 101 8.27 -10.85 -10.31
N PRO A 102 9.49 -10.49 -9.86
CA PRO A 102 9.64 -9.88 -8.54
C PRO A 102 8.77 -8.63 -8.56
N LYS A 103 7.78 -8.58 -7.65
CA LYS A 103 7.00 -7.36 -7.41
C LYS A 103 8.03 -6.26 -7.28
N LYS A 104 8.01 -5.29 -8.20
CA LYS A 104 8.96 -4.18 -8.25
C LYS A 104 8.87 -3.49 -6.88
N GLN A 105 9.73 -3.87 -5.93
CA GLN A 105 9.66 -3.38 -4.55
C GLN A 105 10.10 -1.93 -4.60
N THR A 106 9.12 -1.07 -4.80
CA THR A 106 9.30 0.36 -4.75
C THR A 106 9.71 0.67 -3.31
N PRO A 107 10.83 1.37 -3.06
CA PRO A 107 11.32 1.60 -1.71
C PRO A 107 10.22 2.25 -0.85
N VAL A 108 9.89 1.60 0.26
CA VAL A 108 8.92 2.08 1.25
C VAL A 108 9.68 2.57 2.46
N THR A 109 9.44 3.81 2.85
CA THR A 109 9.83 4.34 4.15
C THR A 109 8.58 4.67 4.94
N VAL A 110 8.62 4.38 6.23
CA VAL A 110 7.60 4.77 7.21
C VAL A 110 8.32 5.40 8.38
N TYR A 111 7.88 6.57 8.82
CA TYR A 111 8.39 7.23 10.01
C TYR A 111 7.23 7.52 10.97
N ALA A 112 7.54 7.64 12.26
CA ALA A 112 6.56 7.90 13.29
C ALA A 112 6.64 9.35 13.77
N GLU A 113 5.50 10.00 13.88
CA GLU A 113 5.32 11.36 14.39
C GLU A 113 4.44 11.31 15.64
N ALA A 114 4.86 12.05 16.68
CA ALA A 114 4.02 12.27 17.84
C ALA A 114 2.87 13.21 17.47
N THR A 115 1.68 12.95 18.02
CA THR A 115 0.52 13.83 17.87
C THR A 115 0.30 14.63 19.16
N PRO A 116 -0.50 15.71 19.15
CA PRO A 116 -0.92 16.37 20.38
C PRO A 116 -1.69 15.46 21.35
N ASN A 117 -2.19 14.31 20.88
CA ASN A 117 -2.82 13.29 21.70
C ASN A 117 -1.79 12.23 22.12
N PRO A 118 -1.44 12.14 23.43
CA PRO A 118 -0.42 11.20 23.90
C PRO A 118 -0.81 9.72 23.70
N ALA A 119 -2.09 9.43 23.51
CA ALA A 119 -2.57 8.07 23.21
C ALA A 119 -2.46 7.71 21.72
N VAL A 120 -2.08 8.65 20.84
CA VAL A 120 -2.08 8.46 19.37
C VAL A 120 -0.72 8.76 18.78
N MET A 121 -0.25 7.86 17.92
CA MET A 121 0.95 8.04 17.11
C MET A 121 0.63 7.91 15.64
N LYS A 122 1.19 8.82 14.84
CA LYS A 122 1.00 8.89 13.39
C LYS A 122 2.18 8.22 12.70
N PHE A 123 1.91 7.29 11.80
CA PHE A 123 2.90 6.57 10.99
C PHE A 123 2.75 6.98 9.54
N VAL A 124 3.72 7.75 9.02
CA VAL A 124 3.64 8.38 7.70
C VAL A 124 4.52 7.63 6.71
N ALA A 125 3.93 7.22 5.60
CA ALA A 125 4.61 6.55 4.50
C ALA A 125 5.00 7.54 3.38
N ASN A 126 6.04 7.19 2.61
CA ASN A 126 6.42 7.93 1.39
C ASN A 126 5.51 7.67 0.19
N LYS A 127 4.36 7.02 0.39
CA LYS A 127 3.40 6.66 -0.66
C LYS A 127 1.98 6.84 -0.14
N LYS A 128 1.06 7.20 -1.04
CA LYS A 128 -0.37 7.18 -0.76
C LYS A 128 -0.80 5.74 -0.48
N ILE A 129 -1.44 5.53 0.66
CA ILE A 129 -1.92 4.25 1.17
C ILE A 129 -3.44 4.12 1.19
N ALA A 130 -4.17 5.24 1.16
CA ALA A 130 -5.62 5.27 1.10
C ALA A 130 -6.13 6.37 0.16
N THR A 131 -7.25 6.09 -0.52
CA THR A 131 -7.91 7.04 -1.43
C THR A 131 -8.91 7.94 -0.73
N ALA A 132 -9.35 7.55 0.46
CA ALA A 132 -10.27 8.27 1.32
C ALA A 132 -9.96 7.95 2.80
N MET A 133 -10.68 8.55 3.73
CA MET A 133 -10.45 8.33 5.16
C MET A 133 -11.14 7.05 5.65
N PHE A 134 -10.49 6.31 6.53
CA PHE A 134 -11.07 5.15 7.19
C PHE A 134 -10.75 5.20 8.68
N GLU A 135 -11.75 4.94 9.52
CA GLU A 135 -11.57 4.82 10.96
C GLU A 135 -12.18 3.50 11.44
N PHE A 136 -11.40 2.77 12.23
CA PHE A 136 -11.77 1.49 12.78
C PHE A 136 -11.58 1.54 14.29
N THR A 137 -12.64 1.28 15.05
CA THR A 137 -12.65 1.26 16.51
C THR A 137 -12.68 -0.15 17.09
N SER A 138 -12.85 -1.17 16.22
CA SER A 138 -12.82 -2.58 16.58
C SER A 138 -12.30 -3.44 15.42
N ILE A 139 -11.86 -4.66 15.75
CA ILE A 139 -11.46 -5.66 14.75
C ILE A 139 -12.62 -6.09 13.85
N ASP A 140 -13.85 -6.04 14.35
CA ASP A 140 -15.04 -6.42 13.59
C ASP A 140 -15.36 -5.41 12.48
N ASP A 141 -15.10 -4.13 12.73
CA ASP A 141 -15.26 -3.04 11.77
C ASP A 141 -14.08 -2.99 10.78
N ALA A 142 -12.93 -3.54 11.17
CA ALA A 142 -11.70 -3.55 10.39
C ALA A 142 -11.68 -4.55 9.22
N LYS A 143 -12.72 -5.36 9.03
CA LYS A 143 -12.75 -6.45 8.01
C LYS A 143 -12.46 -5.97 6.59
N LEU A 144 -12.78 -4.71 6.29
CA LEU A 144 -12.53 -4.10 4.99
C LEU A 144 -11.13 -3.49 4.86
N SER A 145 -10.31 -3.55 5.91
CA SER A 145 -8.91 -3.14 5.90
C SER A 145 -8.03 -4.27 6.46
N PRO A 146 -7.34 -5.02 5.58
CA PRO A 146 -6.41 -6.06 6.03
C PRO A 146 -5.29 -5.49 6.89
N LEU A 147 -4.83 -4.25 6.61
CA LEU A 147 -3.86 -3.57 7.48
C LEU A 147 -4.43 -3.32 8.88
N ALA A 148 -5.64 -2.75 8.99
CA ALA A 148 -6.25 -2.47 10.29
C ALA A 148 -6.56 -3.76 11.06
N THR A 149 -7.08 -4.79 10.39
CA THR A 149 -7.35 -6.10 11.00
C THR A 149 -6.09 -6.68 11.66
N GLU A 150 -4.96 -6.65 10.95
CA GLU A 150 -3.69 -7.12 11.51
C GLU A 150 -3.15 -6.20 12.61
N LEU A 151 -3.35 -4.88 12.52
CA LEU A 151 -3.00 -3.96 13.59
C LEU A 151 -3.81 -4.24 14.87
N PHE A 152 -5.06 -4.70 14.77
CA PHE A 152 -5.86 -5.10 15.95
C PHE A 152 -5.38 -6.40 16.62
N HIS A 153 -4.55 -7.21 15.96
CA HIS A 153 -3.91 -8.35 16.63
C HIS A 153 -2.88 -7.92 17.68
N PHE A 154 -2.37 -6.69 17.60
CA PHE A 154 -1.53 -6.13 18.65
C PHE A 154 -2.40 -5.75 19.85
N PRO A 155 -2.18 -6.34 21.04
CA PRO A 155 -3.09 -6.21 22.18
C PRO A 155 -3.17 -4.78 22.73
N PHE A 156 -2.23 -3.91 22.36
CA PHE A 156 -2.20 -2.52 22.78
C PHE A 156 -2.94 -1.57 21.83
N VAL A 157 -3.37 -2.02 20.65
CA VAL A 157 -4.08 -1.18 19.68
C VAL A 157 -5.56 -1.06 20.03
N LYS A 158 -6.03 0.18 20.19
CA LYS A 158 -7.42 0.53 20.54
C LYS A 158 -8.23 0.96 19.32
N SER A 159 -7.65 1.77 18.44
CA SER A 159 -8.28 2.17 17.17
C SER A 159 -7.22 2.47 16.12
N VAL A 160 -7.63 2.36 14.85
CA VAL A 160 -6.78 2.59 13.69
C VAL A 160 -7.50 3.56 12.76
N PHE A 161 -6.80 4.63 12.40
CA PHE A 161 -7.25 5.62 11.45
C PHE A 161 -6.29 5.64 10.26
N ILE A 162 -6.81 5.62 9.04
CA ILE A 162 -6.03 5.54 7.80
C ILE A 162 -6.52 6.65 6.87
N GLU A 163 -5.61 7.50 6.43
CA GLU A 163 -5.91 8.55 5.46
C GLU A 163 -4.67 8.91 4.64
N GLU A 164 -4.87 9.26 3.37
CA GLU A 164 -3.81 9.66 2.44
C GLU A 164 -2.59 8.72 2.46
N ASN A 165 -1.49 9.15 3.08
CA ASN A 165 -0.22 8.42 3.17
C ASN A 165 0.13 8.01 4.61
N TYR A 166 -0.79 8.09 5.58
CA TYR A 166 -0.48 7.84 6.98
C TYR A 166 -1.53 6.98 7.70
N VAL A 167 -1.07 6.33 8.76
CA VAL A 167 -1.89 5.55 9.70
C VAL A 167 -1.72 6.15 11.10
N SER A 168 -2.80 6.57 11.74
CA SER A 168 -2.79 6.95 13.15
C SER A 168 -3.27 5.77 13.98
N VAL A 169 -2.47 5.34 14.95
CA VAL A 169 -2.80 4.24 15.86
C VAL A 169 -3.04 4.82 17.24
N THR A 170 -4.22 4.55 17.80
CA THR A 170 -4.53 4.84 19.20
C THR A 170 -4.19 3.62 20.05
N LYS A 171 -3.45 3.81 21.13
CA LYS A 171 -3.13 2.73 22.08
C LYS A 171 -4.06 2.70 23.30
N TYR A 172 -4.16 1.56 23.95
CA TYR A 172 -4.65 1.47 25.34
C TYR A 172 -3.62 2.03 26.32
N ASP A 173 -4.08 2.54 27.46
CA ASP A 173 -3.23 3.18 28.49
C ASP A 173 -2.16 2.26 29.08
N ARG A 174 -2.31 0.93 28.93
CA ARG A 174 -1.37 -0.07 29.45
C ARG A 174 -0.05 -0.19 28.68
N ALA A 175 0.09 0.47 27.53
CA ALA A 175 1.26 0.37 26.68
C ALA A 175 1.99 1.71 26.58
N GLU A 176 3.31 1.68 26.40
CA GLU A 176 4.14 2.88 26.24
C GLU A 176 4.68 2.98 24.82
N TRP A 177 4.66 4.19 24.25
CA TRP A 177 5.10 4.40 22.87
C TRP A 177 6.57 4.01 22.66
N GLN A 178 7.41 4.23 23.67
CA GLN A 178 8.84 3.88 23.60
C GLN A 178 9.07 2.39 23.31
N ASP A 179 8.15 1.52 23.73
CA ASP A 179 8.28 0.07 23.58
C ASP A 179 7.67 -0.43 22.26
N ILE A 180 6.57 0.18 21.80
CA ILE A 180 5.77 -0.35 20.68
C ILE A 180 6.01 0.36 19.34
N THR A 181 6.65 1.53 19.33
CA THR A 181 6.78 2.37 18.11
C THR A 181 7.54 1.65 17.00
N VAL A 182 8.68 1.01 17.34
CA VAL A 182 9.53 0.36 16.33
C VAL A 182 8.82 -0.85 15.73
N GLU A 183 8.14 -1.65 16.55
CA GLU A 183 7.38 -2.82 16.12
C GLU A 183 6.28 -2.44 15.13
N LEU A 184 5.42 -1.46 15.49
CA LEU A 184 4.35 -0.97 14.62
C LEU A 184 4.90 -0.36 13.32
N ARG A 185 5.96 0.44 13.41
CA ARG A 185 6.56 1.08 12.23
C ARG A 185 7.09 0.05 11.24
N GLU A 186 7.82 -0.96 11.71
CA GLU A 186 8.35 -2.02 10.85
C GLU A 186 7.22 -2.89 10.29
N PHE A 187 6.19 -3.18 11.09
CA PHE A 187 5.00 -3.89 10.63
C PHE A 187 4.32 -3.14 9.47
N ILE A 188 3.99 -1.86 9.64
CA ILE A 188 3.35 -1.03 8.60
C ILE A 188 4.25 -0.92 7.36
N ARG A 189 5.55 -0.68 7.56
CA ARG A 189 6.53 -0.60 6.45
C ARG A 189 6.55 -1.88 5.63
N ASN A 190 6.64 -3.04 6.27
CA ASN A 190 6.67 -4.33 5.60
C ASN A 190 5.35 -4.62 4.90
N PHE A 191 4.22 -4.32 5.56
CA PHE A 191 2.90 -4.50 4.98
C PHE A 191 2.74 -3.76 3.64
N ILE A 192 3.16 -2.48 3.61
CA ILE A 192 3.16 -1.66 2.40
C ILE A 192 4.18 -2.17 1.38
N ALA A 193 5.37 -2.59 1.83
CA ALA A 193 6.45 -3.08 0.95
C ALA A 193 6.10 -4.39 0.23
N ASP A 194 5.34 -5.27 0.89
CA ASP A 194 4.83 -6.53 0.34
C ASP A 194 3.73 -6.31 -0.73
N GLY A 195 3.23 -5.08 -0.84
CA GLY A 195 2.14 -4.70 -1.72
C GLY A 195 0.84 -5.43 -1.36
N LYS A 196 0.60 -5.61 -0.05
CA LYS A 196 -0.68 -6.10 0.47
C LYS A 196 -1.73 -4.98 0.36
N GLU A 197 -2.98 -5.37 0.20
CA GLU A 197 -4.08 -4.41 0.19
C GLU A 197 -4.27 -3.81 1.58
N ILE A 198 -4.20 -2.48 1.65
CA ILE A 198 -4.33 -1.74 2.91
C ILE A 198 -5.81 -1.60 3.26
N VAL A 199 -6.62 -1.30 2.25
CA VAL A 199 -8.07 -1.28 2.29
C VAL A 199 -8.58 -2.02 1.05
N LEU A 200 -9.58 -2.88 1.23
CA LEU A 200 -10.18 -3.65 0.14
C LEU A 200 -10.99 -2.72 -0.78
N PRO A 201 -11.08 -3.02 -2.09
CA PRO A 201 -11.86 -2.24 -3.05
C PRO A 201 -13.32 -2.03 -2.63
N GLU A 202 -13.94 -3.00 -1.95
CA GLU A 202 -15.32 -2.91 -1.47
C GLU A 202 -15.52 -1.77 -0.46
N ALA A 203 -14.52 -1.46 0.35
CA ALA A 203 -14.57 -0.33 1.27
C ALA A 203 -14.56 1.01 0.52
N VAL A 204 -13.77 1.09 -0.55
CA VAL A 204 -13.72 2.26 -1.42
C VAL A 204 -15.05 2.43 -2.15
N GLU A 205 -15.63 1.35 -2.67
CA GLU A 205 -16.96 1.39 -3.31
C GLU A 205 -18.08 1.79 -2.34
N GLN A 206 -18.02 1.34 -1.08
CA GLN A 206 -18.99 1.77 -0.06
C GLN A 206 -18.90 3.28 0.18
N MET A 207 -17.69 3.84 0.25
CA MET A 207 -17.51 5.28 0.36
C MET A 207 -17.87 6.05 -0.92
N GLU A 208 -17.55 5.54 -2.10
CA GLU A 208 -17.93 6.17 -3.37
C GLU A 208 -19.45 6.17 -3.59
N LYS A 209 -20.19 5.17 -3.06
CA LYS A 209 -21.66 5.19 -3.05
C LYS A 209 -22.22 6.22 -2.06
N SER A 210 -21.48 6.54 -1.00
CA SER A 210 -21.79 7.60 -0.05
C SER A 210 -21.39 9.00 -0.53
N ALA A 211 -20.44 9.15 -1.45
CA ALA A 211 -20.01 10.46 -1.97
C ALA A 211 -21.13 11.26 -2.67
N PRO A 212 -21.94 10.68 -3.59
CA PRO A 212 -23.13 11.35 -4.13
C PRO A 212 -24.18 11.70 -3.08
N GLN A 213 -24.23 10.97 -1.96
CA GLN A 213 -25.10 11.29 -0.84
C GLN A 213 -24.55 12.46 -0.02
N LEU A 214 -23.23 12.57 0.15
CA LEU A 214 -22.57 13.71 0.80
C LEU A 214 -22.76 14.98 -0.02
N ASP A 215 -22.61 14.92 -1.34
CA ASP A 215 -22.84 16.06 -2.24
C ASP A 215 -24.31 16.52 -2.18
N LYS A 216 -25.27 15.58 -2.27
CA LYS A 216 -26.69 15.90 -2.12
C LYS A 216 -27.04 16.41 -0.73
N LYS A 217 -26.41 15.85 0.32
CA LYS A 217 -26.60 16.31 1.70
C LYS A 217 -26.09 17.74 1.83
N PHE A 218 -24.92 18.05 1.27
CA PHE A 218 -24.36 19.40 1.24
C PHE A 218 -25.23 20.38 0.44
N GLU A 219 -25.70 20.01 -0.74
CA GLU A 219 -26.62 20.84 -1.53
C GLU A 219 -27.93 21.15 -0.79
N GLY A 220 -28.42 20.19 0.01
CA GLY A 220 -29.61 20.33 0.84
C GLY A 220 -29.43 21.14 2.13
N LEU A 221 -28.20 21.54 2.48
CA LEU A 221 -27.93 22.39 3.64
C LEU A 221 -28.37 23.84 3.38
N ASP A 222 -28.72 24.56 4.46
CA ASP A 222 -28.90 26.01 4.42
C ASP A 222 -27.58 26.74 4.17
N ASP A 223 -27.66 28.02 3.80
CA ASP A 223 -26.50 28.83 3.44
C ASP A 223 -25.47 28.94 4.58
N THR A 224 -25.92 29.02 5.84
CA THR A 224 -25.00 29.12 6.99
C THR A 224 -24.28 27.79 7.21
N SER A 225 -25.00 26.67 7.14
CA SER A 225 -24.39 25.34 7.22
C SER A 225 -23.36 25.11 6.11
N LYS A 226 -23.62 25.56 4.88
CA LYS A 226 -22.65 25.49 3.76
C LYS A 226 -21.41 26.34 4.03
N GLU A 227 -21.58 27.57 4.50
CA GLU A 227 -20.48 28.44 4.90
C GLU A 227 -19.62 27.80 6.01
N ILE A 228 -20.25 27.21 7.03
CA ILE A 228 -19.55 26.49 8.11
C ILE A 228 -18.72 25.34 7.54
N VAL A 229 -19.33 24.48 6.71
CA VAL A 229 -18.63 23.35 6.09
C VAL A 229 -17.41 23.83 5.28
N ASN A 230 -17.56 24.86 4.46
CA ASN A 230 -16.45 25.41 3.68
C ASN A 230 -15.32 25.92 4.58
N ILE A 231 -15.65 26.62 5.67
CA ILE A 231 -14.64 27.09 6.64
C ILE A 231 -13.92 25.91 7.29
N LEU A 232 -14.65 24.87 7.70
CA LEU A 232 -14.05 23.69 8.33
C LEU A 232 -13.10 22.96 7.35
N GLU A 233 -13.52 22.76 6.10
CA GLU A 233 -12.71 22.10 5.07
C GLU A 233 -11.46 22.93 4.70
N GLU A 234 -11.58 24.25 4.60
CA GLU A 234 -10.46 25.11 4.14
C GLU A 234 -9.46 25.43 5.26
N TYR A 235 -9.92 25.67 6.49
CA TYR A 235 -9.07 26.21 7.56
C TYR A 235 -8.81 25.25 8.72
N VAL A 236 -9.73 24.33 9.01
CA VAL A 236 -9.61 23.45 10.20
C VAL A 236 -9.06 22.09 9.83
N LYS A 237 -9.64 21.46 8.80
CA LYS A 237 -9.30 20.10 8.37
C LYS A 237 -7.81 19.93 8.03
N PRO A 238 -7.11 20.88 7.36
CA PRO A 238 -5.69 20.73 7.10
C PRO A 238 -4.84 20.65 8.37
N ALA A 239 -5.18 21.44 9.39
CA ALA A 239 -4.48 21.41 10.67
C ALA A 239 -4.73 20.09 11.42
N VAL A 240 -5.99 19.63 11.41
CA VAL A 240 -6.39 18.37 12.04
C VAL A 240 -5.76 17.15 11.36
N ALA A 241 -5.68 17.14 10.03
CA ALA A 241 -4.99 16.09 9.26
C ALA A 241 -3.48 16.10 9.51
N SER A 242 -2.87 17.28 9.67
CA SER A 242 -1.47 17.39 10.08
C SER A 242 -1.24 16.67 11.42
N ASP A 243 -2.16 16.83 12.36
CA ASP A 243 -2.11 16.18 13.68
C ASP A 243 -2.50 14.69 13.64
N GLY A 244 -2.93 14.16 12.49
CA GLY A 244 -3.28 12.76 12.29
C GLY A 244 -4.72 12.40 12.68
N GLY A 245 -5.62 13.37 12.64
CA GLY A 245 -7.07 13.18 12.83
C GLY A 245 -7.89 13.72 11.67
N ASN A 246 -9.21 13.72 11.84
CA ASN A 246 -10.15 14.36 10.92
C ASN A 246 -11.28 15.07 11.67
N ILE A 247 -11.94 15.99 10.98
CA ILE A 247 -13.14 16.67 11.44
C ILE A 247 -14.25 16.56 10.40
N GLN A 248 -15.48 16.28 10.84
CA GLN A 248 -16.65 16.25 9.97
C GLN A 248 -17.79 17.10 10.56
N PHE A 249 -18.45 17.88 9.72
CA PHE A 249 -19.67 18.62 10.09
C PHE A 249 -20.85 17.65 10.30
N ILE A 250 -21.50 17.74 11.46
CA ILE A 250 -22.71 16.95 11.75
C ILE A 250 -23.97 17.78 11.44
N GLY A 251 -24.03 19.02 11.93
CA GLY A 251 -25.20 19.87 11.80
C GLY A 251 -25.02 21.23 12.47
N TYR A 252 -25.96 22.13 12.18
CA TYR A 252 -26.04 23.47 12.75
C TYR A 252 -27.49 23.74 13.20
N ASP A 253 -27.64 24.20 14.44
CA ASP A 253 -28.91 24.64 15.00
C ASP A 253 -28.94 26.17 15.01
N ALA A 254 -29.84 26.76 14.22
CA ALA A 254 -29.95 28.20 14.08
C ALA A 254 -30.63 28.90 15.27
N ASP A 255 -31.46 28.19 16.05
CA ASP A 255 -32.19 28.76 17.18
C ASP A 255 -31.24 29.02 18.35
N VAL A 256 -30.31 28.10 18.60
CA VAL A 256 -29.28 28.23 19.65
C VAL A 256 -27.89 28.57 19.11
N LYS A 257 -27.73 28.70 17.79
CA LYS A 257 -26.47 29.02 17.10
C LYS A 257 -25.33 28.06 17.45
N ASN A 258 -25.66 26.77 17.53
CA ASN A 258 -24.73 25.71 17.92
C ASN A 258 -24.30 24.89 16.69
N VAL A 259 -23.00 24.64 16.57
CA VAL A 259 -22.42 23.80 15.51
C VAL A 259 -21.95 22.48 16.09
N SER A 260 -22.44 21.36 15.58
CA SER A 260 -21.98 20.02 15.96
C SER A 260 -20.96 19.49 14.96
N VAL A 261 -19.82 19.01 15.47
CA VAL A 261 -18.75 18.38 14.68
C VAL A 261 -18.37 17.01 15.25
N LEU A 262 -17.96 16.10 14.37
CA LEU A 262 -17.36 14.81 14.73
C LEU A 262 -15.84 14.93 14.62
N LEU A 263 -15.13 14.54 15.68
CA LEU A 263 -13.67 14.44 15.71
C LEU A 263 -13.25 12.98 15.61
N GLN A 264 -12.27 12.70 14.76
CA GLN A 264 -11.81 11.35 14.43
C GLN A 264 -10.28 11.27 14.51
N GLY A 265 -9.75 10.05 14.60
CA GLY A 265 -8.31 9.79 14.68
C GLY A 265 -7.66 10.47 15.89
N ALA A 266 -6.53 11.16 15.69
CA ALA A 266 -5.79 11.79 16.79
C ALA A 266 -6.58 12.86 17.56
N CYS A 267 -7.60 13.45 16.94
CA CYS A 267 -8.43 14.49 17.55
C CYS A 267 -9.53 13.93 18.47
N SER A 268 -9.79 12.62 18.42
CA SER A 268 -10.78 11.94 19.27
C SER A 268 -10.18 11.50 20.61
N GLY A 269 -11.00 11.51 21.66
CA GLY A 269 -10.75 10.73 22.88
C GLY A 269 -9.74 11.29 23.89
N CYS A 270 -9.14 12.46 23.64
CA CYS A 270 -8.28 13.16 24.61
C CYS A 270 -8.96 14.45 25.10
N PRO A 271 -9.39 14.54 26.38
CA PRO A 271 -10.15 15.68 26.88
C PRO A 271 -9.48 17.04 26.67
N SER A 272 -8.15 17.11 26.83
CA SER A 272 -7.40 18.36 26.64
C SER A 272 -7.33 18.78 25.16
N SER A 273 -7.12 17.82 24.26
CA SER A 273 -7.04 18.07 22.82
C SER A 273 -8.42 18.43 22.25
N THR A 274 -9.46 17.70 22.64
CA THR A 274 -10.85 17.99 22.26
C THR A 274 -11.27 19.37 22.73
N PHE A 275 -10.98 19.75 23.98
CA PHE A 275 -11.33 21.07 24.50
C PHE A 275 -10.62 22.22 23.76
N THR A 276 -9.32 22.07 23.52
CA THR A 276 -8.51 23.10 22.83
C THR A 276 -8.96 23.27 21.38
N LEU A 277 -9.14 22.16 20.67
CA LEU A 277 -9.58 22.18 19.27
C LEU A 277 -11.00 22.74 19.14
N LYS A 278 -11.93 22.32 20.00
CA LYS A 278 -13.29 22.86 20.09
C LYS A 278 -13.28 24.37 20.24
N ASN A 279 -12.52 24.91 21.19
CA ASN A 279 -12.43 26.36 21.41
C ASN A 279 -11.79 27.08 20.22
N GLY A 280 -10.81 26.47 19.57
CA GLY A 280 -10.20 27.00 18.34
C GLY A 280 -11.23 27.14 17.21
N ILE A 281 -12.01 26.08 16.98
CA ILE A 281 -13.08 26.06 15.98
C ILE A 281 -14.16 27.09 16.32
N GLU A 282 -14.61 27.14 17.57
CA GLU A 282 -15.65 28.08 18.01
C GLU A 282 -15.23 29.53 17.79
N ASN A 283 -14.01 29.89 18.19
CA ASN A 283 -13.49 31.25 17.99
C ASN A 283 -13.36 31.59 16.51
N MET A 284 -12.88 30.67 15.69
CA MET A 284 -12.75 30.86 14.24
C MET A 284 -14.12 31.08 13.59
N LEU A 285 -15.09 30.21 13.87
CA LEU A 285 -16.44 30.33 13.32
C LEU A 285 -17.13 31.62 13.78
N LYS A 286 -16.95 32.04 15.05
CA LYS A 286 -17.44 33.33 15.55
C LYS A 286 -16.85 34.53 14.81
N GLN A 287 -15.56 34.48 14.48
CA GLN A 287 -14.88 35.55 13.76
C GLN A 287 -15.29 35.60 12.28
N MET A 288 -15.40 34.45 11.64
CA MET A 288 -15.70 34.35 10.20
C MET A 288 -17.20 34.49 9.90
N LEU A 289 -18.06 34.13 10.86
CA LEU A 289 -19.52 34.22 10.75
C LEU A 289 -20.13 35.01 11.92
N PRO A 290 -19.85 36.33 12.04
CA PRO A 290 -20.30 37.13 13.16
C PRO A 290 -21.81 37.09 13.37
N GLY A 291 -22.24 36.76 14.58
CA GLY A 291 -23.65 36.68 14.96
C GLY A 291 -24.39 35.45 14.45
N LYS A 292 -23.74 34.54 13.71
CA LYS A 292 -24.34 33.27 13.27
C LYS A 292 -23.96 32.09 14.17
N VAL A 293 -22.75 32.03 14.70
CA VAL A 293 -22.29 30.92 15.57
C VAL A 293 -21.97 31.43 16.96
N GLU A 294 -22.47 30.75 18.00
CA GLU A 294 -22.21 31.08 19.41
C GLU A 294 -21.52 29.95 20.17
N THR A 295 -21.76 28.70 19.78
CA THR A 295 -21.14 27.54 20.43
C THR A 295 -20.79 26.46 19.42
N VAL A 296 -19.78 25.66 19.75
CA VAL A 296 -19.45 24.43 19.02
C VAL A 296 -19.55 23.26 19.98
N GLU A 297 -20.04 22.12 19.53
CA GLU A 297 -20.02 20.84 20.26
C GLU A 297 -19.26 19.80 19.45
N ALA A 298 -18.37 19.07 20.12
CA ALA A 298 -17.54 18.04 19.53
C ALA A 298 -17.98 16.65 20.03
N VAL A 299 -18.30 15.78 19.10
CA VAL A 299 -18.56 14.35 19.34
C VAL A 299 -17.28 13.58 18.99
N ASN A 300 -16.92 12.59 19.81
CA ASN A 300 -15.78 11.72 19.54
C ASN A 300 -16.23 10.51 18.70
N GLY A 301 -15.52 10.26 17.60
CA GLY A 301 -15.58 9.00 16.84
C GLY A 301 -14.91 7.85 17.58
#